data_AF-A0A657B1L4-F1
#
_entry.id   AF-A0A657B1L4-F1
#
_cell.length_a   1.000
_cell.length_b   1.000
_cell.length_c   1.000
_cell.angle_alpha   90.00
_cell.angle_beta   90.00
_cell.angle_gamma   90.00
#
_symmetry.space_group_name_H-M   'P 1'
#
loop_
_entity.id
_entity.type
_entity.pdbx_description
1 polymer ?
#
loop_
_entity_poly.entity_id
_entity_poly.type
_entity_poly.pdbx_seq_one_letter_code
_entity_poly.pdbx_strand_id
1 'polypeptide(L)'
;MKDTYFVADDLDEVELIQNELMEAGVEKDSISVWSGDAYGVDTHHLKAENELLKTDAIPSMRSGLICGLILSGVALFGFLGLGLMSSEYMSAGLIFCGLVIGFCTWEAGLLGLRRVHRDFTQ
;
A
#
# COMPACT_ATOMS: atom_id res chain seq x y z
N MET A 1 -8.01 -27.09 8.70
CA MET A 1 -7.12 -27.19 7.52
C MET A 1 -5.70 -27.30 8.03
N LYS A 2 -4.80 -27.95 7.29
CA LYS A 2 -3.44 -28.26 7.73
C LYS A 2 -2.50 -27.71 6.66
N ASP A 3 -1.81 -26.64 7.00
CA ASP A 3 -0.90 -25.96 6.08
C ASP A 3 0.47 -26.64 6.16
N THR A 4 1.04 -26.95 5.00
CA THR A 4 2.35 -27.60 4.90
C THR A 4 3.33 -26.58 4.34
N TYR A 5 4.41 -26.34 5.07
CA TYR A 5 5.42 -25.35 4.72
C TYR A 5 6.68 -26.08 4.24
N PHE A 6 7.25 -25.59 3.14
CA PHE A 6 8.54 -26.03 2.62
C PHE A 6 9.48 -24.81 2.58
N VAL A 7 10.70 -24.97 3.09
CA VAL A 7 11.72 -23.92 3.11
C VAL A 7 12.90 -24.41 2.28
N ALA A 8 13.24 -23.65 1.26
CA ALA A 8 14.41 -23.84 0.41
C ALA A 8 15.32 -22.62 0.52
N ASP A 9 16.63 -22.82 0.35
CA ASP A 9 17.60 -21.74 0.35
C ASP A 9 17.69 -21.05 -1.03
N ASP A 10 17.13 -21.65 -2.09
CA ASP A 10 17.26 -21.20 -3.48
C ASP A 10 15.91 -21.20 -4.22
N LEU A 11 15.72 -20.23 -5.12
CA LEU A 11 14.49 -20.06 -5.91
C LEU A 11 14.31 -21.12 -7.00
N ASP A 12 15.40 -21.67 -7.56
CA ASP A 12 15.36 -22.74 -8.55
C ASP A 12 14.74 -24.01 -7.96
N GLU A 13 15.06 -24.30 -6.69
CA GLU A 13 14.50 -25.45 -5.96
C GLU A 13 13.00 -25.26 -5.71
N VAL A 14 12.57 -24.03 -5.40
CA VAL A 14 11.15 -23.70 -5.21
C VAL A 14 10.36 -23.82 -6.53
N GLU A 15 10.94 -23.42 -7.65
CA GLU A 15 10.32 -23.57 -8.98
C GLU A 15 10.15 -25.04 -9.35
N LEU A 16 11.17 -25.86 -9.11
CA LEU A 16 11.12 -27.29 -9.38
C LEU A 16 10.00 -27.97 -8.57
N ILE A 17 9.88 -27.63 -7.28
CA ILE A 17 8.83 -28.16 -6.41
C ILE A 17 7.45 -27.66 -6.82
N GLN A 18 7.31 -26.39 -7.22
CA GLN A 18 6.03 -25.89 -7.75
C GLN A 18 5.60 -26.68 -8.98
N ASN A 19 6.52 -26.94 -9.92
CA ASN A 19 6.24 -27.72 -11.13
C ASN A 19 5.86 -29.16 -10.79
N GLU A 20 6.57 -29.82 -9.87
CA GLU A 20 6.22 -31.17 -9.40
C GLU A 20 4.83 -31.22 -8.74
N LEU A 21 4.49 -30.22 -7.93
CA LEU A 21 3.17 -30.12 -7.31
C LEU A 21 2.06 -29.88 -8.33
N MET A 22 2.32 -29.06 -9.36
CA MET A 22 1.40 -28.86 -10.46
C MET A 22 1.20 -30.14 -11.28
N GLU A 23 2.27 -30.91 -11.55
CA GLU A 23 2.18 -32.22 -12.19
C GLU A 23 1.43 -33.24 -11.33
N ALA A 24 1.56 -33.16 -10.01
CA ALA A 24 0.79 -33.95 -9.05
C ALA A 24 -0.69 -33.53 -8.94
N GLY A 25 -1.12 -32.48 -9.66
CA GLY A 25 -2.50 -32.03 -9.73
C GLY A 25 -2.89 -30.95 -8.72
N VAL A 26 -1.92 -30.32 -8.05
CA VAL A 26 -2.17 -29.17 -7.18
C VAL A 26 -2.35 -27.92 -8.03
N GLU A 27 -3.45 -27.18 -7.82
CA GLU A 27 -3.68 -25.93 -8.53
C GLU A 27 -2.62 -24.88 -8.15
N LYS A 28 -2.04 -24.23 -9.18
CA LYS A 28 -1.05 -23.15 -9.03
C LYS A 28 -1.53 -22.02 -8.12
N ASP A 29 -2.85 -21.78 -8.05
CA ASP A 29 -3.44 -20.72 -7.22
C ASP A 29 -3.36 -21.01 -5.71
N SER A 30 -3.23 -22.29 -5.34
CA SER A 30 -3.12 -22.74 -3.95
C SER A 30 -1.67 -22.76 -3.42
N ILE A 31 -0.68 -22.44 -4.26
CA ILE A 31 0.75 -22.46 -3.93
C ILE A 31 1.23 -21.01 -3.82
N SER A 32 1.39 -20.51 -2.59
CA SER A 32 1.98 -19.19 -2.33
C SER A 32 3.48 -19.31 -2.02
N VAL A 33 4.30 -18.54 -2.72
CA VAL A 33 5.76 -18.48 -2.50
C VAL A 33 6.11 -17.19 -1.77
N TRP A 34 6.88 -17.35 -0.69
CA TRP A 34 7.35 -16.26 0.16
C TRP A 34 8.86 -16.13 -0.01
N SER A 35 9.31 -15.10 -0.73
CA SER A 35 10.73 -14.77 -0.87
C SER A 35 10.99 -13.31 -0.50
N GLY A 36 12.16 -13.04 0.07
CA GLY A 36 12.65 -11.69 0.32
C GLY A 36 13.28 -11.03 -0.91
N ASP A 37 13.41 -11.77 -2.02
CA ASP A 37 13.91 -11.27 -3.29
C ASP A 37 12.77 -11.20 -4.32
N ALA A 38 12.12 -10.04 -4.41
CA ALA A 38 11.00 -9.81 -5.32
C ALA A 38 11.39 -9.91 -6.81
N TYR A 39 12.67 -9.72 -7.15
CA TYR A 39 13.15 -9.79 -8.54
C TYR A 39 13.32 -11.23 -9.01
N GLY A 40 13.86 -12.11 -8.15
CA GLY A 40 13.95 -13.55 -8.43
C GLY A 40 12.57 -14.19 -8.68
N VAL A 41 11.55 -13.84 -7.90
CA VAL A 41 10.22 -14.46 -8.00
C VAL A 41 9.52 -14.15 -9.33
N ASP A 42 9.68 -12.95 -9.87
CA ASP A 42 9.10 -12.55 -11.18
C ASP A 42 9.77 -13.28 -12.35
N THR A 43 11.10 -13.46 -12.26
CA THR A 43 11.91 -14.13 -13.28
C THR A 43 11.56 -15.63 -13.42
N HIS A 44 11.18 -16.28 -12.32
CA HIS A 44 10.85 -17.70 -12.27
C HIS A 44 9.35 -18.01 -12.45
N HIS A 45 8.53 -17.03 -12.87
CA HIS A 45 7.06 -17.17 -13.01
C HIS A 45 6.35 -17.71 -11.76
N LEU A 46 7.00 -17.60 -10.62
CA LEU A 46 6.47 -17.94 -9.32
C LEU A 46 5.47 -16.85 -8.97
N LYS A 47 4.31 -17.25 -8.44
CA LYS A 47 3.29 -16.28 -8.05
C LYS A 47 3.78 -15.57 -6.79
N ALA A 48 4.53 -14.47 -6.96
CA ALA A 48 4.88 -13.57 -5.89
C ALA A 48 3.58 -13.10 -5.25
N GLU A 49 3.40 -13.37 -3.97
CA GLU A 49 2.35 -12.74 -3.20
C GLU A 49 2.67 -11.24 -3.14
N ASN A 50 2.04 -10.48 -4.05
CA ASN A 50 2.27 -9.05 -4.30
C ASN A 50 2.69 -8.30 -3.02
N GLU A 51 3.93 -7.81 -2.97
CA GLU A 51 4.41 -7.00 -1.84
C GLU A 51 3.56 -5.75 -1.61
N LEU A 52 2.89 -5.24 -2.66
CA LEU A 52 1.95 -4.13 -2.57
C LEU A 52 0.66 -4.47 -1.81
N LEU A 53 0.24 -5.74 -1.76
CA LEU A 53 -0.90 -6.21 -0.94
C LEU A 53 -0.50 -6.45 0.53
N LYS A 54 0.80 -6.65 0.81
CA LYS A 54 1.36 -6.75 2.18
C LYS A 54 1.52 -5.41 2.89
N THR A 55 1.28 -4.32 2.18
CA THR A 55 1.70 -3.01 2.63
C THR A 55 0.46 -2.16 2.91
N ASP A 56 0.40 -1.51 4.08
CA ASP A 56 -0.75 -0.74 4.56
C ASP A 56 -0.95 0.61 3.80
N ALA A 57 -0.50 0.70 2.55
CA ALA A 57 -0.48 1.94 1.77
C ALA A 57 -1.90 2.48 1.45
N ILE A 58 -2.85 1.60 1.12
CA ILE A 58 -4.24 2.01 0.84
C ILE A 58 -4.96 2.50 2.11
N PRO A 59 -4.95 1.75 3.24
CA PRO A 59 -5.57 2.24 4.47
C PRO A 59 -4.86 3.47 5.04
N SER A 60 -3.54 3.60 4.90
CA SER A 60 -2.82 4.79 5.33
C SER A 60 -3.17 6.02 4.49
N MET A 61 -3.29 5.90 3.16
CA MET A 61 -3.72 7.00 2.28
C MET A 61 -5.11 7.52 2.69
N ARG A 62 -6.04 6.65 3.09
CA ARG A 62 -7.36 7.05 3.61
C ARG A 62 -7.24 7.90 4.87
N SER A 63 -6.33 7.55 5.78
CA SER A 63 -6.09 8.35 6.99
C SER A 63 -5.47 9.72 6.67
N GLY A 64 -4.56 9.77 5.69
CA GLY A 64 -3.98 11.02 5.18
C GLY A 64 -5.01 11.94 4.55
N LEU A 65 -5.94 11.39 3.76
CA LEU A 65 -7.04 12.13 3.14
C LEU A 65 -7.94 12.79 4.20
N ILE A 66 -8.32 12.05 5.25
CA ILE A 66 -9.15 12.56 6.35
C ILE A 66 -8.43 13.69 7.08
N CYS A 67 -7.14 13.52 7.39
CA CYS A 67 -6.34 14.53 8.05
C CYS A 67 -6.22 15.81 7.21
N GLY A 68 -5.96 15.66 5.90
CA GLY A 68 -5.91 16.77 4.95
C GLY A 68 -7.23 17.53 4.84
N LEU A 69 -8.37 16.82 4.80
CA LEU A 69 -9.69 17.44 4.78
C LEU A 69 -9.98 18.25 6.05
N ILE A 70 -9.61 17.74 7.23
CA ILE A 70 -9.79 18.45 8.50
C ILE A 70 -8.97 19.75 8.48
N LEU A 71 -7.68 19.66 8.14
CA LEU A 71 -6.79 20.83 8.08
C LEU A 71 -7.26 21.88 7.08
N SER A 72 -7.67 21.45 5.89
CA SER A 72 -8.25 22.32 4.86
C SER A 72 -9.54 22.98 5.35
N GLY A 73 -10.41 22.25 6.04
CA GLY A 73 -11.63 22.79 6.65
C GLY A 73 -11.35 23.88 7.69
N VAL A 74 -10.34 23.67 8.55
CA VAL A 74 -9.90 24.69 9.52
C VAL A 74 -9.36 25.94 8.80
N ALA A 75 -8.58 25.77 7.73
CA ALA A 75 -8.06 26.88 6.95
C ALA A 75 -9.19 27.70 6.30
N LEU A 76 -10.19 27.04 5.71
CA LEU A 76 -11.36 27.71 5.14
C LEU A 76 -12.21 28.43 6.19
N PHE A 77 -12.35 27.85 7.38
CA PHE A 77 -13.04 28.50 8.49
C PHE A 77 -12.32 29.78 8.96
N GLY A 78 -10.99 29.76 9.00
CA GLY A 78 -10.18 30.95 9.24
C GLY A 78 -10.38 32.03 8.17
N PHE A 79 -10.42 31.64 6.90
CA PHE A 79 -10.71 32.56 5.79
C PHE A 79 -12.11 33.20 5.90
N LEU A 80 -13.11 32.44 6.34
CA LEU A 80 -14.45 32.95 6.59
C LEU A 80 -14.46 33.99 7.72
N GLY A 81 -13.76 33.72 8.83
CA GLY A 81 -13.65 34.66 9.96
C GLY A 81 -12.92 35.96 9.62
N LEU A 82 -11.99 35.92 8.67
CA LEU A 82 -11.26 37.09 8.18
C LEU A 82 -11.99 37.84 7.05
N GLY A 83 -13.16 37.37 6.61
CA GLY A 83 -13.93 37.99 5.52
C GLY A 83 -13.28 37.86 4.14
N LEU A 84 -12.34 36.94 3.96
CA LEU A 84 -11.53 36.79 2.74
C LEU A 84 -12.23 35.97 1.64
N MET A 85 -13.43 35.44 1.90
CA MET A 85 -14.21 34.67 0.90
C MET A 85 -14.64 35.50 -0.31
N SER A 86 -14.83 36.82 -0.14
CA SER A 86 -15.24 37.72 -1.22
C SER A 86 -14.06 38.30 -1.99
N SER A 87 -12.83 37.93 -1.61
CA SER A 87 -11.61 38.54 -2.10
C SER A 87 -10.95 37.70 -3.20
N GLU A 88 -10.08 38.35 -3.96
CA GLU A 88 -9.21 37.76 -4.99
C GLU A 88 -8.41 36.57 -4.45
N TYR A 89 -8.15 36.59 -3.13
CA TYR A 89 -7.42 35.57 -2.38
C TYR A 89 -8.17 34.24 -2.16
N MET A 90 -9.48 34.15 -2.46
CA MET A 90 -10.23 32.89 -2.32
C MET A 90 -9.63 31.78 -3.20
N SER A 91 -9.20 32.13 -4.41
CA SER A 91 -8.53 31.21 -5.34
C SER A 91 -7.22 30.65 -4.76
N ALA A 92 -6.40 31.51 -4.17
CA ALA A 92 -5.16 31.12 -3.49
C ALA A 92 -5.44 30.21 -2.27
N GLY A 93 -6.49 30.49 -1.51
CA GLY A 93 -6.93 29.64 -0.39
C GLY A 93 -7.35 28.23 -0.83
N LEU A 94 -8.06 28.11 -1.97
CA LEU A 94 -8.43 26.81 -2.54
C LEU A 94 -7.21 26.01 -3.04
N ILE A 95 -6.26 26.68 -3.70
CA ILE A 95 -5.01 26.04 -4.14
C ILE A 95 -4.22 25.54 -2.92
N PHE A 96 -4.11 26.36 -1.87
CA PHE A 96 -3.47 25.97 -0.62
C PHE A 96 -4.14 24.74 0.01
N CYS A 97 -5.47 24.71 0.04
CA CYS A 97 -6.23 23.55 0.51
C CYS A 97 -5.91 22.27 -0.29
N GLY A 98 -5.88 22.37 -1.62
CA GLY A 98 -5.50 21.25 -2.49
C GLY A 98 -4.10 20.73 -2.22
N LEU A 99 -3.13 21.64 -2.03
CA LEU A 99 -1.75 21.28 -1.69
C LEU A 99 -1.66 20.57 -0.33
N VAL A 100 -2.39 21.04 0.67
CA VAL A 100 -2.43 20.40 2.00
C VAL A 100 -3.02 19.00 1.93
N ILE A 101 -4.14 18.82 1.22
CA ILE A 101 -4.78 17.51 1.04
C ILE A 101 -3.85 16.55 0.27
N GLY A 102 -3.25 17.03 -0.83
CA GLY A 102 -2.31 16.24 -1.62
C GLY A 102 -1.08 15.83 -0.82
N PHE A 103 -0.49 16.76 -0.08
CA PHE A 103 0.67 16.51 0.77
C PHE A 103 0.35 15.50 1.88
N CYS A 104 -0.74 15.68 2.62
CA CYS A 104 -1.15 14.73 3.66
C CYS A 104 -1.47 13.34 3.11
N THR A 105 -2.08 13.25 1.93
CA THR A 105 -2.39 11.97 1.27
C THR A 105 -1.10 11.25 0.85
N TRP A 106 -0.15 11.99 0.27
CA TRP A 106 1.14 11.46 -0.17
C TRP A 106 2.00 10.99 1.01
N GLU A 107 2.16 11.83 2.04
CA GLU A 107 2.92 11.48 3.25
C GLU A 107 2.33 10.27 3.97
N ALA A 108 1.00 10.20 4.11
CA ALA A 108 0.37 9.04 4.71
C ALA A 108 0.53 7.78 3.85
N GLY A 109 0.48 7.90 2.52
CA GLY A 109 0.78 6.80 1.60
C GLY A 109 2.21 6.28 1.76
N LEU A 110 3.21 7.17 1.81
CA LEU A 110 4.60 6.82 2.05
C LEU A 110 4.83 6.17 3.42
N LEU A 111 4.16 6.65 4.46
CA LEU A 111 4.22 6.06 5.80
C LEU A 111 3.57 4.67 5.84
N GLY A 112 2.52 4.45 5.05
CA GLY A 112 1.92 3.12 4.86
C GLY A 112 2.84 2.16 4.14
N LEU A 113 3.66 2.66 3.22
CA LEU A 113 4.68 1.85 2.52
C LEU A 113 5.76 1.28 3.46
N ARG A 114 5.95 1.89 4.64
CA ARG A 114 6.92 1.42 5.65
C ARG A 114 6.29 0.56 6.75
N ARG A 115 4.97 0.40 6.78
CA ARG A 115 4.29 -0.44 7.78
C ARG A 115 3.86 -1.75 7.14
N VAL A 116 4.45 -2.84 7.64
CA VAL A 116 3.97 -4.21 7.41
C VAL A 116 2.51 -4.28 7.84
N HIS A 117 1.63 -4.83 6.98
CA HIS A 117 0.22 -5.02 7.30
C HIS A 117 0.07 -5.68 8.67
N ARG A 118 -0.88 -5.18 9.49
CA ARG A 118 -1.18 -5.75 10.81
C ARG A 118 -1.43 -7.25 10.82
N ASP A 119 -1.88 -7.81 9.71
CA ASP A 119 -2.15 -9.25 9.56
C ASP A 119 -0.87 -10.11 9.52
N PHE A 120 0.29 -9.50 9.26
CA PHE A 120 1.61 -10.17 9.28
C PHE A 120 2.45 -9.83 10.52
N THR A 121 1.88 -9.09 11.48
CA THR A 121 2.49 -8.88 12.79
C THR A 121 1.97 -9.96 13.74
N GLN A 122 2.51 -11.19 13.61
CA GLN A 122 2.38 -12.25 14.63
C GLN A 122 3.64 -12.32 15.48
#